data_AF-A0A353E8G5-F1
#
_entry.id   AF-A0A353E8G5-F1
#
_cell.length_a   1.000
_cell.length_b   1.000
_cell.length_c   1.000
_cell.angle_alpha   90.00
_cell.angle_beta   90.00
_cell.angle_gamma   90.00
#
_symmetry.space_group_name_H-M   'P 1'
#
loop_
_entity.id
_entity.type
_entity.pdbx_description
1 polymer ?
#
loop_
_entity_poly.entity_id
_entity_poly.type
_entity_poly.pdbx_seq_one_letter_code
_entity_poly.pdbx_strand_id
1 'polypeptide(L)'
;MEKKETIQTINDRIQDIIEKEGHTIATFAKKIGVPWTTVKNITSGRNAPSYDIMVRIINAVDWVDANYLVMGKSESKDGSRDLSALVQLQQKTIDSQQTTIDRLTKKMLDN
;
A
#
# COMPACT_ATOMS: atom_id res chain seq x y z
N MET A 1 -1.88 23.35 -9.55
CA MET A 1 -3.24 23.16 -9.02
C MET A 1 -3.13 22.10 -7.95
N GLU A 2 -3.27 22.47 -6.68
CA GLU A 2 -3.24 21.50 -5.58
C GLU A 2 -4.37 20.48 -5.77
N LYS A 3 -4.02 19.21 -5.89
CA LYS A 3 -4.98 18.12 -5.68
C LYS A 3 -5.41 18.22 -4.23
N LYS A 4 -6.63 18.72 -3.99
CA LYS A 4 -7.30 18.58 -2.70
C LYS A 4 -7.31 17.09 -2.37
N GLU A 5 -6.68 16.68 -1.28
CA GLU A 5 -6.78 15.30 -0.80
C GLU A 5 -8.24 15.03 -0.41
N THR A 6 -8.98 14.41 -1.31
CA THR A 6 -10.31 13.91 -1.01
C THR A 6 -10.13 12.65 -0.17
N ILE A 7 -10.67 12.65 1.06
CA ILE A 7 -10.73 11.45 1.90
C ILE A 7 -11.51 10.38 1.13
N GLN A 8 -10.82 9.34 0.66
CA GLN A 8 -11.47 8.21 -0.01
C GLN A 8 -12.36 7.46 0.97
N THR A 9 -13.58 7.16 0.55
CA THR A 9 -14.50 6.29 1.28
C THR A 9 -14.17 4.81 1.02
N ILE A 10 -14.77 3.91 1.81
CA ILE A 10 -14.67 2.47 1.53
C ILE A 10 -15.31 2.11 0.18
N ASN A 11 -16.35 2.83 -0.22
CA ASN A 11 -17.03 2.67 -1.50
C ASN A 11 -16.09 3.01 -2.66
N ASP A 12 -15.35 4.11 -2.55
CA ASP A 12 -14.33 4.51 -3.54
C ASP A 12 -13.23 3.46 -3.64
N ARG A 13 -12.77 2.91 -2.51
CA ARG A 13 -11.75 1.85 -2.52
C ARG A 13 -12.25 0.55 -3.16
N ILE A 14 -13.52 0.19 -2.97
CA ILE A 14 -14.10 -0.98 -3.66
C ILE A 14 -14.14 -0.74 -5.16
N GLN A 15 -14.46 0.49 -5.60
CA GLN A 15 -14.40 0.87 -7.01
C GLN A 15 -12.95 0.77 -7.55
N ASP A 16 -11.97 1.31 -6.81
CA ASP A 16 -10.54 1.23 -7.17
C ASP A 16 -10.05 -0.22 -7.28
N ILE A 17 -10.51 -1.11 -6.38
CA ILE A 17 -10.18 -2.56 -6.43
C ILE A 17 -10.72 -3.19 -7.71
N ILE A 18 -11.98 -2.91 -8.06
CA ILE A 18 -12.62 -3.44 -9.26
C ILE A 18 -11.85 -3.03 -10.52
N GLU A 19 -11.42 -1.77 -10.58
CA GLU A 19 -10.66 -1.22 -11.71
C GLU A 19 -9.25 -1.82 -11.80
N LYS A 20 -8.52 -1.92 -10.67
CA LYS A 20 -7.17 -2.51 -10.62
C LYS A 20 -7.15 -3.99 -10.99
N GLU A 21 -8.20 -4.72 -10.64
CA GLU A 21 -8.37 -6.13 -11.03
C GLU A 21 -8.81 -6.28 -12.50
N GLY A 22 -9.03 -5.19 -13.24
CA GLY A 22 -9.47 -5.22 -14.64
C GLY A 22 -10.90 -5.75 -14.83
N HIS A 23 -11.74 -5.63 -13.80
CA HIS A 23 -13.10 -6.13 -13.82
C HIS A 23 -14.14 -5.04 -14.09
N THR A 24 -15.27 -5.43 -14.67
CA THR A 24 -16.50 -4.64 -14.61
C THR A 24 -17.24 -4.95 -13.30
N ILE A 25 -18.18 -4.09 -12.90
CA ILE A 25 -19.08 -4.36 -11.75
C ILE A 25 -19.77 -5.74 -11.90
N ALA A 26 -20.16 -6.12 -13.12
CA ALA A 26 -20.81 -7.40 -13.41
C ALA A 26 -19.87 -8.59 -13.22
N THR A 27 -18.65 -8.51 -13.72
CA THR A 27 -17.69 -9.62 -13.59
C THR A 27 -17.15 -9.73 -12.17
N PHE A 28 -16.96 -8.59 -11.49
CA PHE A 28 -16.54 -8.58 -10.08
C PHE A 28 -17.62 -9.15 -9.16
N ALA A 29 -18.89 -8.78 -9.36
CA ALA A 29 -20.01 -9.34 -8.59
C ALA A 29 -20.07 -10.87 -8.69
N LYS A 30 -19.82 -11.42 -9.89
CA LYS A 30 -19.70 -12.87 -10.09
C LYS A 30 -18.50 -13.45 -9.36
N LYS A 31 -17.32 -12.80 -9.42
CA LYS A 31 -16.08 -13.23 -8.74
C LYS A 31 -16.28 -13.38 -7.23
N ILE A 32 -16.94 -12.42 -6.59
CA ILE A 32 -17.18 -12.45 -5.13
C ILE A 32 -18.49 -13.17 -4.73
N GLY A 33 -19.25 -13.68 -5.70
CA GLY A 33 -20.47 -14.44 -5.47
C GLY A 33 -21.64 -13.62 -4.88
N VAL A 34 -21.80 -12.37 -5.31
CA VAL A 34 -22.90 -11.49 -4.85
C VAL A 34 -23.73 -10.94 -6.02
N PRO A 35 -24.98 -10.51 -5.79
CA PRO A 35 -25.79 -9.90 -6.84
C PRO A 35 -25.17 -8.62 -7.41
N TRP A 36 -25.28 -8.43 -8.72
CA TRP A 36 -24.76 -7.22 -9.39
C TRP A 36 -25.33 -5.92 -8.82
N THR A 37 -26.61 -5.90 -8.49
CA THR A 37 -27.29 -4.74 -7.89
C THR A 37 -26.67 -4.34 -6.57
N THR A 38 -26.20 -5.31 -5.78
CA THR A 38 -25.50 -5.08 -4.51
C THR A 38 -24.19 -4.34 -4.75
N VAL A 39 -23.34 -4.84 -5.65
CA VAL A 39 -22.05 -4.18 -5.96
C VAL A 39 -22.27 -2.80 -6.56
N LYS A 40 -23.24 -2.65 -7.47
CA LYS A 40 -23.59 -1.35 -8.06
C LYS A 40 -24.03 -0.32 -7.01
N ASN A 41 -24.85 -0.72 -6.04
CA ASN A 41 -25.30 0.19 -4.98
C ASN A 41 -24.16 0.56 -4.02
N ILE A 42 -23.18 -0.33 -3.83
CA ILE A 42 -21.97 -0.05 -3.06
C ILE A 42 -21.07 0.93 -3.84
N THR A 43 -20.71 0.64 -5.08
CA THR A 43 -19.77 1.50 -5.82
C THR A 43 -20.35 2.88 -6.18
N SER A 44 -21.68 3.02 -6.20
CA SER A 44 -22.35 4.32 -6.32
C SER A 44 -22.46 5.12 -5.02
N GLY A 45 -21.98 4.57 -3.89
CA GLY A 45 -22.01 5.23 -2.58
C GLY A 45 -23.41 5.26 -1.94
N ARG A 46 -24.43 4.64 -2.54
CA ARG A 46 -25.78 4.57 -1.96
C ARG A 46 -25.79 3.74 -0.68
N ASN A 47 -25.00 2.67 -0.64
CA ASN A 47 -24.93 1.75 0.49
C ASN A 47 -23.48 1.52 0.94
N ALA A 48 -23.24 1.41 2.23
CA ALA A 48 -21.99 0.83 2.74
C ALA A 48 -21.95 -0.69 2.50
N PRO A 49 -20.77 -1.29 2.26
CA PRO A 49 -20.63 -2.74 2.19
C PRO A 49 -20.93 -3.37 3.57
N SER A 50 -21.60 -4.52 3.57
CA SER A 50 -21.77 -5.31 4.79
C SER A 50 -20.45 -6.01 5.17
N TYR A 51 -20.37 -6.51 6.41
CA TYR A 51 -19.24 -7.31 6.86
C TYR A 51 -18.98 -8.53 5.95
N ASP A 52 -20.02 -9.28 5.58
CA ASP A 52 -19.91 -10.43 4.69
C ASP A 52 -19.33 -10.04 3.31
N ILE A 53 -19.74 -8.90 2.75
CA ILE A 53 -19.20 -8.41 1.48
C ILE A 53 -17.72 -8.03 1.62
N MET A 54 -17.34 -7.36 2.72
CA MET A 54 -15.94 -7.02 2.97
C MET A 54 -15.06 -8.26 3.04
N VAL A 55 -15.48 -9.30 3.77
CA VAL A 55 -14.76 -10.57 3.87
C VAL A 55 -14.66 -11.27 2.52
N ARG A 56 -15.73 -11.30 1.73
CA ARG A 56 -15.71 -11.87 0.37
C ARG A 56 -14.73 -11.15 -0.55
N ILE A 57 -14.63 -9.83 -0.47
CA ILE A 57 -13.68 -9.04 -1.26
C ILE A 57 -12.25 -9.39 -0.87
N ILE A 58 -11.93 -9.39 0.44
CA ILE A 58 -10.59 -9.72 0.95
C ILE A 58 -10.18 -11.13 0.53
N ASN A 59 -11.10 -12.11 0.59
CA ASN A 59 -10.79 -13.48 0.19
C ASN A 59 -10.67 -13.68 -1.33
N ALA A 60 -11.19 -12.75 -2.14
CA ALA A 60 -11.19 -12.87 -3.59
C ALA A 60 -10.06 -12.10 -4.28
N VAL A 61 -9.36 -11.22 -3.56
CA VAL A 61 -8.35 -10.30 -4.11
C VAL A 61 -7.08 -10.35 -3.27
N ASP A 62 -6.05 -11.03 -3.79
CA ASP A 62 -4.83 -11.40 -3.03
C ASP A 62 -4.06 -10.21 -2.43
N TRP A 63 -4.12 -9.03 -3.06
CA TRP A 63 -3.38 -7.84 -2.61
C TRP A 63 -4.19 -6.94 -1.67
N VAL A 64 -5.46 -7.25 -1.43
CA VAL A 64 -6.36 -6.45 -0.60
C VAL A 64 -6.47 -7.07 0.79
N ASP A 65 -6.07 -6.30 1.80
CA ASP A 65 -6.30 -6.64 3.20
C ASP A 65 -7.34 -5.71 3.86
N ALA A 66 -7.66 -6.00 5.12
CA ALA A 66 -8.60 -5.18 5.90
C ALA A 66 -8.07 -3.76 6.16
N ASN A 67 -6.75 -3.57 6.26
CA ASN A 67 -6.17 -2.24 6.45
C ASN A 67 -6.43 -1.35 5.24
N TYR A 68 -6.20 -1.88 4.03
CA TYR A 68 -6.47 -1.17 2.80
C TYR A 68 -7.98 -0.91 2.65
N LEU A 69 -8.80 -1.96 2.74
CA LEU A 69 -10.23 -1.85 2.50
C LEU A 69 -10.94 -0.94 3.52
N VAL A 70 -10.71 -1.15 4.82
CA VAL A 70 -11.43 -0.45 5.89
C VAL A 70 -10.77 0.87 6.24
N MET A 71 -9.46 0.86 6.49
CA MET A 71 -8.75 2.04 7.00
C MET A 71 -8.26 2.97 5.89
N GLY A 72 -8.30 2.54 4.62
CA GLY A 72 -7.71 3.28 3.51
C GLY A 72 -6.19 3.42 3.61
N LYS A 73 -5.57 2.60 4.46
CA LYS A 73 -4.13 2.54 4.62
C LYS A 73 -3.68 1.31 3.86
N SER A 74 -3.05 1.46 2.71
CA SER A 74 -2.18 0.38 2.26
C SER A 74 -1.16 0.17 3.37
N GLU A 75 -0.93 -1.08 3.79
CA GLU A 75 0.37 -1.39 4.39
C GLU A 75 1.38 -0.78 3.45
N SER A 76 2.06 0.23 3.95
CA SER A 76 2.91 1.03 3.14
C SER A 76 4.03 0.11 2.68
N LYS A 77 3.91 -0.45 1.48
CA LYS A 77 5.03 -0.53 0.55
C LYS A 77 5.41 0.89 0.12
N ASP A 78 5.48 1.80 1.08
CA ASP A 78 6.28 2.98 0.98
C ASP A 78 7.70 2.48 1.15
N GLY A 79 8.24 1.91 0.06
CA GLY A 79 9.65 1.55 -0.01
C GLY A 79 10.55 2.73 0.33
N SER A 80 10.04 3.98 0.38
CA SER A 80 10.80 5.13 0.83
C SER A 80 11.14 5.12 2.33
N ARG A 81 10.26 4.61 3.22
CA ARG A 81 10.59 4.49 4.65
C ARG A 81 11.63 3.41 4.92
N ASP A 82 11.48 2.27 4.24
CA ASP A 82 12.45 1.18 4.32
C ASP A 82 13.80 1.59 3.69
N LEU A 83 13.77 2.24 2.52
CA LEU A 83 14.97 2.78 1.88
C LEU A 83 15.66 3.84 2.74
N SER A 84 14.90 4.72 3.41
CA SER A 84 15.48 5.72 4.32
C SER A 84 16.20 5.06 5.51
N ALA A 85 15.61 4.00 6.07
CA ALA A 85 16.24 3.23 7.15
C ALA A 85 17.50 2.48 6.67
N LEU A 86 17.43 1.86 5.49
CA LEU A 86 18.57 1.18 4.86
C LEU A 86 19.72 2.15 4.53
N VAL A 87 19.40 3.34 4.00
CA VAL A 87 20.39 4.40 3.70
C VAL A 87 21.07 4.87 4.98
N GLN A 88 20.33 5.06 6.07
CA GLN A 88 20.93 5.45 7.36
C GLN A 88 21.87 4.37 7.91
N LEU A 89 21.52 3.09 7.77
CA LEU A 89 22.37 1.99 8.19
C LEU A 89 23.66 1.92 7.37
N GLN A 90 23.57 2.13 6.05
CA GLN A 90 24.74 2.19 5.17
C GLN A 90 25.64 3.39 5.50
N GLN A 91 25.07 4.56 5.75
CA GLN A 91 25.85 5.76 6.10
C GLN A 91 26.70 5.51 7.37
N LYS A 92 26.11 4.94 8.42
CA LYS A 92 26.85 4.58 9.64
C LYS A 92 28.00 3.62 9.37
N THR A 93 27.79 2.66 8.46
CA THR A 93 28.83 1.70 8.07
C THR A 93 29.97 2.40 7.35
N ILE A 94 29.65 3.29 6.39
CA ILE A 94 30.64 4.09 5.65
C ILE A 94 31.46 4.98 6.60
N ASP A 95 30.81 5.66 7.55
CA ASP A 95 31.50 6.54 8.50
C ASP A 95 32.51 5.77 9.37
N SER A 96 32.14 4.55 9.81
CA SER A 96 33.02 3.68 10.58
C SER A 96 34.23 3.19 9.76
N GLN A 97 34.02 2.93 8.46
CA GLN A 97 35.08 2.54 7.54
C GLN A 97 36.02 3.70 7.27
N GLN A 98 35.51 4.91 7.06
CA GLN A 98 36.30 6.11 6.84
C GLN A 98 37.25 6.38 8.02
N THR A 99 36.75 6.26 9.25
CA THR A 99 37.57 6.42 10.46
C THR A 99 38.73 5.41 10.51
N THR A 100 38.49 4.19 10.04
CA THR A 100 39.51 3.14 9.98
C THR A 100 40.55 3.45 8.89
N ILE A 101 40.09 3.89 7.72
CA ILE A 101 40.97 4.30 6.61
C ILE A 101 41.86 5.46 7.03
N ASP A 102 41.32 6.48 7.71
CA ASP A 102 42.08 7.64 8.16
C ASP A 102 43.19 7.26 9.13
N ARG A 103 42.90 6.36 10.08
CA ARG A 103 43.90 5.85 11.04
C ARG A 103 45.02 5.09 10.35
N LEU A 104 44.67 4.25 9.37
CA LEU A 104 45.66 3.47 8.61
C LEU A 104 46.50 4.39 7.73
N THR A 105 45.87 5.35 7.06
CA THR A 105 46.56 6.34 6.22
C THR A 105 47.58 7.14 7.02
N LYS A 106 47.19 7.60 8.22
CA LYS A 106 48.11 8.29 9.13
C LYS A 106 49.32 7.43 9.49
N LYS A 107 49.10 6.16 9.86
CA LYS A 107 50.19 5.23 10.17
C LYS A 107 51.14 4.99 8.98
N MET A 108 50.65 5.04 7.75
CA MET A 108 51.45 4.85 6.54
C MET A 108 52.29 6.09 6.18
N LEU A 109 51.86 7.28 6.61
CA LEU A 109 52.58 8.55 6.38
C LEU A 109 53.59 8.87 7.48
N ASP A 110 53.37 8.35 8.69
CA ASP A 110 54.25 8.55 9.86
C ASP A 110 55.45 7.54 9.88
N ASN A 111 55.65 6.76 8.81
CA ASN A 111 56.66 5.71 8.67
C ASN A 111 57.57 5.97 7.47
#